data_AF-A0AA86Q9R2-F1
#
_entry.id   AF-A0AA86Q9R2-F1
#
_cell.length_a   1.000
_cell.length_b   1.000
_cell.length_c   1.000
_cell.angle_alpha   90.00
_cell.angle_beta   90.00
_cell.angle_gamma   90.00
#
_symmetry.space_group_name_H-M   'P 1'
#
loop_
_entity.id
_entity.type
_entity.pdbx_description
1 polymer ?
#
loop_
_entity_poly.entity_id
_entity_poly.type
_entity_poly.pdbx_seq_one_letter_code
_entity_poly.pdbx_strand_id
1 'polypeptide(L)'
;MSLTYDQYVIGMLQNTAMFKTQNNQYMKTVKNILKESVSVEKNQVVIDKSTIVQTLVRIVDVLYKSQQIREEEQNKMIDDANIQLENSINSYIALHGEMTGLFSRVGFEPNTEHDIVKNLQGFEEFIFSQQEDLADMELDLYNLKQDSELRQKQMNQKEEALQQLECEKQMLSEQIQYSNEQLQNIGTEVESISNKLEEVTQEREAKAATVVELEAALLQLKGSLEQSSQEHQAQLREVTEKTAVEKEALQQQLSTSEEELKAVKQQLEASKADLEESQKKLEGEIQGTIVQTLVRIVDVLYKSQQIREEEQNKMIDDANIQLENSINSYIALHGEMTGLFSRVGFEPNTEHDIVKNLQGFEEFIFSQQEDLADMELDLYNLKQDSELRQKQMNQKEDAIQLLESQQQISEEELKAVKQQLEASKAELEESQKKLEGEIQGLKDQVSQLDSQNAQKASLIQGQL
;
A
#
# COMPACT_ATOMS: atom_id res chain seq x y z
N MET A 1 -117.02 49.96 32.01
CA MET A 1 -116.10 48.81 32.04
C MET A 1 -115.08 48.77 30.89
N SER A 2 -115.01 49.73 29.95
CA SER A 2 -114.03 49.65 28.83
C SER A 2 -112.69 50.38 29.04
N LEU A 3 -112.51 51.13 30.13
CA LEU A 3 -111.29 51.94 30.35
C LEU A 3 -110.08 51.13 30.85
N THR A 4 -110.27 49.91 31.35
CA THR A 4 -109.21 49.09 31.98
C THR A 4 -108.43 48.22 30.99
N TYR A 5 -109.09 47.71 29.94
CA TYR A 5 -108.44 46.86 28.93
C TYR A 5 -107.49 47.66 28.04
N ASP A 6 -107.89 48.87 27.60
CA ASP A 6 -107.05 49.74 26.77
C ASP A 6 -105.79 50.20 27.52
N GLN A 7 -105.90 50.45 28.84
CA GLN A 7 -104.74 50.80 29.67
C GLN A 7 -103.76 49.62 29.83
N TYR A 8 -104.26 48.40 29.93
CA TYR A 8 -103.43 47.19 29.98
C TYR A 8 -102.67 46.94 28.66
N VAL A 9 -103.36 47.08 27.53
CA VAL A 9 -102.75 46.91 26.19
C VAL A 9 -101.71 48.01 25.91
N ILE A 10 -101.99 49.26 26.29
CA ILE A 10 -101.01 50.37 26.17
C ILE A 10 -99.77 50.10 27.04
N GLY A 11 -99.94 49.59 28.26
CA GLY A 11 -98.84 49.18 29.13
C GLY A 11 -97.97 48.08 28.51
N MET A 12 -98.58 47.04 27.95
CA MET A 12 -97.84 45.96 27.27
C MET A 12 -97.08 46.46 26.02
N LEU A 13 -97.67 47.37 25.24
CA LEU A 13 -97.02 47.94 24.05
C LEU A 13 -95.85 48.88 24.41
N GLN A 14 -96.00 49.71 25.43
CA GLN A 14 -94.92 50.57 25.94
C GLN A 14 -93.76 49.73 26.48
N ASN A 15 -94.06 48.64 27.21
CA ASN A 15 -93.05 47.72 27.72
C ASN A 15 -92.33 46.98 26.60
N THR A 16 -93.06 46.49 25.59
CA THR A 16 -92.45 45.84 24.42
C THR A 16 -91.51 46.79 23.66
N ALA A 17 -91.88 48.07 23.53
CA ALA A 17 -91.03 49.09 22.94
C ALA A 17 -89.79 49.40 23.77
N MET A 18 -89.91 49.43 25.11
CA MET A 18 -88.79 49.63 26.03
C MET A 18 -87.79 48.47 25.96
N PHE A 19 -88.27 47.22 26.03
CA PHE A 19 -87.47 46.01 25.85
C PHE A 19 -86.73 45.99 24.52
N LYS A 20 -87.40 46.35 23.42
CA LYS A 20 -86.79 46.41 22.10
C LYS A 20 -85.68 47.47 22.03
N THR A 21 -85.85 48.60 22.71
CA THR A 21 -84.87 49.69 22.76
C THR A 21 -83.64 49.31 23.57
N GLN A 22 -83.83 48.72 24.75
CA GLN A 22 -82.73 48.23 25.60
C GLN A 22 -81.96 47.09 24.91
N ASN A 23 -82.66 46.13 24.29
CA ASN A 23 -82.01 45.02 23.58
C ASN A 23 -81.15 45.51 22.39
N ASN A 24 -81.63 46.53 21.67
CA ASN A 24 -80.85 47.19 20.63
C ASN A 24 -79.58 47.90 21.18
N GLN A 25 -79.66 48.49 22.37
CA GLN A 25 -78.48 49.08 23.04
C GLN A 25 -77.47 48.01 23.45
N TYR A 26 -77.92 46.90 24.04
CA TYR A 26 -77.03 45.78 24.40
C TYR A 26 -76.33 45.18 23.17
N MET A 27 -77.06 44.94 22.09
CA MET A 27 -76.47 44.44 20.84
C MET A 27 -75.47 45.41 20.22
N LYS A 28 -75.67 46.73 20.39
CA LYS A 28 -74.72 47.75 19.96
C LYS A 28 -73.43 47.72 20.79
N THR A 29 -73.54 47.54 22.11
CA THR A 29 -72.39 47.41 23.01
C THR A 29 -71.57 46.15 22.70
N VAL A 30 -72.22 45.00 22.50
CA VAL A 30 -71.55 43.74 22.11
C VAL A 30 -70.82 43.89 20.77
N LYS A 31 -71.45 44.54 19.78
CA LYS A 31 -70.79 44.84 18.49
C LYS A 31 -69.55 45.73 18.63
N ASN A 32 -69.58 46.73 19.51
CA ASN A 32 -68.43 47.59 19.75
C ASN A 32 -67.29 46.84 20.42
N ILE A 33 -67.58 46.01 21.43
CA ILE A 33 -66.59 45.16 22.10
C ILE A 33 -65.92 44.20 21.11
N LEU A 34 -66.70 43.56 20.23
CA LEU A 34 -66.16 42.70 19.17
C LEU A 34 -65.27 43.48 18.19
N LYS A 35 -65.62 44.72 17.88
CA LYS A 35 -64.83 45.57 16.97
C LYS A 35 -63.51 46.02 17.58
N GLU A 36 -63.47 46.27 18.89
CA GLU A 36 -62.25 46.64 19.62
C GLU A 36 -61.28 45.45 19.79
N SER A 37 -61.80 44.22 19.81
CA SER A 37 -60.98 43.00 19.91
C SER A 37 -60.23 42.59 18.62
N VAL A 38 -60.44 43.32 17.51
CA VAL A 38 -59.80 43.05 16.22
C VAL A 38 -58.90 44.23 15.84
N SER A 39 -57.58 44.09 16.05
CA SER A 39 -56.58 45.01 15.52
C SER A 39 -56.05 44.51 14.18
N VAL A 40 -56.11 45.35 13.14
CA VAL A 40 -55.60 45.05 11.81
C VAL A 40 -54.27 45.77 11.63
N GLU A 41 -53.16 45.06 11.82
CA GLU A 41 -51.83 45.52 11.39
C GLU A 41 -51.43 44.80 10.10
N LYS A 42 -51.05 45.57 9.08
CA LYS A 42 -50.39 45.12 7.84
C LYS A 42 -50.95 43.80 7.25
N ASN A 43 -52.24 43.77 6.92
CA ASN A 43 -52.91 42.69 6.19
C ASN A 43 -52.86 41.28 6.82
N GLN A 44 -52.56 41.16 8.12
CA GLN A 44 -52.77 39.92 8.88
C GLN A 44 -53.63 40.20 10.11
N VAL A 45 -54.72 39.44 10.26
CA VAL A 45 -55.56 39.47 11.45
C VAL A 45 -54.85 38.66 12.53
N VAL A 46 -54.11 39.35 13.41
CA VAL A 46 -53.48 38.71 14.58
C VAL A 46 -54.47 38.76 15.72
N ILE A 47 -55.14 37.64 16.00
CA ILE A 47 -56.04 37.51 17.15
C ILE A 47 -55.30 36.77 18.26
N ASP A 48 -54.83 37.49 19.27
CA ASP A 48 -54.24 36.90 20.47
C ASP A 48 -55.29 36.13 21.27
N LYS A 49 -55.01 34.86 21.62
CA LYS A 49 -55.88 34.00 22.43
C LYS A 49 -56.24 34.67 23.77
N SER A 50 -55.32 35.44 24.36
CA SER A 50 -55.59 36.20 25.59
C SER A 50 -56.68 37.26 25.37
N THR A 51 -56.64 37.94 24.23
CA THR A 51 -57.63 38.97 23.84
C THR A 51 -59.00 38.35 23.56
N ILE A 52 -59.07 37.16 22.94
CA ILE A 52 -60.33 36.41 22.74
C ILE A 52 -60.95 36.06 24.09
N VAL A 53 -60.16 35.48 25.01
CA VAL A 53 -60.65 35.04 26.32
C VAL A 53 -61.15 36.24 27.14
N GLN A 54 -60.42 37.35 27.17
CA GLN A 54 -60.87 38.57 27.85
C GLN A 54 -62.14 39.17 27.23
N THR A 55 -62.28 39.09 25.91
CA THR A 55 -63.47 39.56 25.19
C THR A 55 -64.68 38.69 25.51
N LEU A 56 -64.52 37.37 25.54
CA LEU A 56 -65.59 36.43 25.92
C LEU A 56 -66.04 36.64 27.38
N VAL A 57 -65.10 36.84 28.32
CA VAL A 57 -65.43 37.12 29.72
C VAL A 57 -66.25 38.42 29.85
N ARG A 58 -65.89 39.47 29.11
CA ARG A 58 -66.66 40.73 29.11
C ARG A 58 -68.06 40.56 28.51
N ILE A 59 -68.19 39.77 27.44
CA ILE A 59 -69.50 39.48 26.83
C ILE A 59 -70.38 38.70 27.82
N VAL A 60 -69.83 37.69 28.49
CA VAL A 60 -70.56 36.90 29.50
C VAL A 60 -71.00 37.77 30.68
N ASP A 61 -70.14 38.67 31.17
CA ASP A 61 -70.49 39.58 32.28
C ASP A 61 -71.61 40.58 31.90
N VAL A 62 -71.60 41.10 30.67
CA VAL A 62 -72.69 41.97 30.16
C VAL A 62 -74.00 41.20 30.00
N LEU A 63 -73.95 39.96 29.49
CA LEU A 63 -75.14 39.13 29.34
C LEU A 63 -75.74 38.73 30.69
N TYR A 64 -74.88 38.42 31.67
CA TYR A 64 -75.30 38.07 33.03
C TYR A 64 -75.96 39.26 33.75
N LYS A 65 -75.37 40.46 33.68
CA LYS A 65 -75.98 41.68 34.24
C LYS A 65 -77.28 42.04 33.54
N SER A 66 -77.36 41.87 32.22
CA SER A 66 -78.61 42.07 31.48
C SER A 66 -79.70 41.08 31.91
N GLN A 67 -79.34 39.85 32.25
CA GLN A 67 -80.30 38.88 32.78
C GLN A 67 -80.80 39.27 34.18
N GLN A 68 -79.92 39.68 35.08
CA GLN A 68 -80.32 40.14 36.43
C GLN A 68 -81.27 41.35 36.36
N ILE A 69 -80.99 42.33 35.50
CA ILE A 69 -81.87 43.49 35.33
C ILE A 69 -83.25 43.07 34.79
N ARG A 70 -83.31 42.10 33.87
CA ARG A 70 -84.59 41.57 33.36
C ARG A 70 -85.39 40.87 34.45
N GLU A 71 -84.73 40.10 35.31
CA GLU A 71 -85.37 39.42 36.44
C GLU A 71 -85.88 40.43 37.49
N GLU A 72 -85.11 41.47 37.81
CA GLU A 72 -85.54 42.56 38.69
C GLU A 72 -86.73 43.36 38.12
N GLU A 73 -86.70 43.69 36.82
CA GLU A 73 -87.80 44.37 36.14
C GLU A 73 -89.06 43.49 36.06
N GLN A 74 -88.92 42.18 35.83
CA GLN A 74 -90.06 41.24 35.88
C GLN A 74 -90.67 41.15 37.28
N ASN A 75 -89.85 41.08 38.32
CA ASN A 75 -90.34 41.06 39.70
C ASN A 75 -91.08 42.36 40.04
N LYS A 76 -90.56 43.50 39.58
CA LYS A 76 -91.25 44.79 39.74
C LYS A 76 -92.58 44.85 38.98
N MET A 77 -92.68 44.22 37.80
CA MET A 77 -93.95 44.09 37.07
C MET A 77 -94.97 43.24 37.83
N ILE A 78 -94.53 42.15 38.47
CA ILE A 78 -95.39 41.30 39.30
C ILE A 78 -95.90 42.10 40.50
N ASP A 79 -95.03 42.88 41.15
CA ASP A 79 -95.41 43.74 42.28
C ASP A 79 -96.40 44.84 41.87
N ASP A 80 -96.16 45.54 40.75
CA ASP A 80 -97.09 46.55 40.24
C ASP A 80 -98.44 45.94 39.84
N ALA A 81 -98.45 44.75 39.24
CA ALA A 81 -99.67 44.02 38.90
C ALA A 81 -100.43 43.59 40.17
N ASN A 82 -99.72 43.12 41.20
CA ASN A 82 -100.31 42.78 42.49
C ASN A 82 -100.92 44.01 43.17
N ILE A 83 -100.26 45.17 43.12
CA ILE A 83 -100.80 46.43 43.65
C ILE A 83 -102.06 46.85 42.89
N GLN A 84 -102.09 46.72 41.56
CA GLN A 84 -103.29 47.01 40.76
C GLN A 84 -104.44 46.05 41.05
N LEU A 85 -104.13 44.77 41.27
CA LEU A 85 -105.10 43.76 41.68
C LEU A 85 -105.67 44.09 43.07
N GLU A 86 -104.81 44.42 44.03
CA GLU A 86 -105.20 44.80 45.39
C GLU A 86 -106.07 46.07 45.39
N ASN A 87 -105.72 47.08 44.58
CA ASN A 87 -106.55 48.27 44.40
C ASN A 87 -107.91 47.95 43.74
N SER A 88 -107.97 47.02 42.80
CA SER A 88 -109.22 46.57 42.18
C SER A 88 -110.09 45.79 43.16
N ILE A 89 -109.49 44.91 43.97
CA ILE A 89 -110.16 44.18 45.05
C ILE A 89 -110.71 45.15 46.09
N ASN A 90 -109.92 46.14 46.53
CA ASN A 90 -110.35 47.15 47.48
C ASN A 90 -111.49 48.03 46.91
N SER A 91 -111.43 48.35 45.62
CA SER A 91 -112.50 49.05 44.92
C SER A 91 -113.78 48.21 44.85
N TYR A 92 -113.66 46.89 44.57
CA TYR A 92 -114.79 45.96 44.56
C TYR A 92 -115.41 45.82 45.96
N ILE A 93 -114.59 45.71 47.01
CA ILE A 93 -115.06 45.66 48.41
C ILE A 93 -115.80 46.94 48.78
N ALA A 94 -115.29 48.12 48.39
CA ALA A 94 -115.96 49.39 48.61
C ALA A 94 -117.31 49.47 47.89
N LEU A 95 -117.36 49.05 46.62
CA LEU A 95 -118.59 49.03 45.80
C LEU A 95 -119.61 48.03 46.35
N HIS A 96 -119.16 46.87 46.81
CA HIS A 96 -120.00 45.90 47.51
C HIS A 96 -120.52 46.47 48.83
N GLY A 97 -119.69 47.16 49.61
CA GLY A 97 -120.10 47.84 50.84
C GLY A 97 -121.17 48.92 50.59
N GLU A 98 -121.01 49.73 49.55
CA GLU A 98 -122.01 50.73 49.12
C GLU A 98 -123.30 50.07 48.63
N MET A 99 -123.23 49.01 47.83
CA MET A 99 -124.40 48.25 47.41
C MET A 99 -125.13 47.65 48.62
N THR A 100 -124.40 47.06 49.57
CA THR A 100 -125.00 46.48 50.79
C THR A 100 -125.65 47.58 51.64
N GLY A 101 -125.05 48.77 51.72
CA GLY A 101 -125.60 49.95 52.38
C GLY A 101 -126.82 50.54 51.67
N LEU A 102 -126.87 50.49 50.34
CA LEU A 102 -128.04 50.85 49.52
C LEU A 102 -129.17 49.84 49.77
N PHE A 103 -128.93 48.54 49.62
CA PHE A 103 -129.93 47.50 49.89
C PHE A 103 -130.50 47.57 51.33
N SER A 104 -129.68 47.97 52.31
CA SER A 104 -130.11 48.20 53.70
C SER A 104 -130.98 49.46 53.88
N ARG A 105 -130.82 50.48 53.02
CA ARG A 105 -131.54 51.76 53.11
C ARG A 105 -132.81 51.82 52.26
N VAL A 106 -132.93 51.00 51.22
CA VAL A 106 -134.09 51.06 50.30
C VAL A 106 -135.23 50.09 50.68
N GLY A 107 -135.12 49.32 51.77
CA GLY A 107 -136.23 48.48 52.25
C GLY A 107 -136.84 47.59 51.17
N PHE A 108 -136.00 47.03 50.30
CA PHE A 108 -136.43 46.30 49.11
C PHE A 108 -136.92 44.90 49.51
N GLU A 109 -138.21 44.77 49.80
CA GLU A 109 -138.94 43.51 49.68
C GLU A 109 -139.19 43.25 48.18
N PRO A 110 -138.64 42.17 47.58
CA PRO A 110 -138.87 41.88 46.17
C PRO A 110 -140.26 41.27 45.97
N ASN A 111 -141.25 42.13 45.73
CA ASN A 111 -142.56 41.75 45.23
C ASN A 111 -142.50 41.60 43.69
N THR A 112 -142.10 40.42 43.22
CA THR A 112 -142.73 39.62 42.15
C THR A 112 -141.73 38.55 41.67
N GLU A 113 -142.20 37.31 41.65
CA GLU A 113 -141.47 36.07 41.31
C GLU A 113 -140.79 36.13 39.92
N HIS A 114 -141.24 37.02 39.03
CA HIS A 114 -140.77 37.14 37.65
C HIS A 114 -139.37 37.78 37.52
N ASP A 115 -139.02 38.75 38.36
CA ASP A 115 -137.70 39.42 38.31
C ASP A 115 -136.61 38.59 38.99
N ILE A 116 -136.97 37.77 39.98
CA ILE A 116 -136.05 36.82 40.63
C ILE A 116 -135.66 35.71 39.65
N VAL A 117 -136.62 35.14 38.90
CA VAL A 117 -136.34 34.10 37.91
C VAL A 117 -135.46 34.64 36.76
N LYS A 118 -135.70 35.87 36.30
CA LYS A 118 -134.92 36.48 35.22
C LYS A 118 -133.48 36.82 35.64
N ASN A 119 -133.29 37.29 36.88
CA ASN A 119 -131.95 37.52 37.44
C ASN A 119 -131.22 36.21 37.75
N LEU A 120 -131.91 35.17 38.21
CA LEU A 120 -131.32 33.84 38.40
C LEU A 120 -130.93 33.18 37.08
N GLN A 121 -131.73 33.33 36.01
CA GLN A 121 -131.37 32.85 34.67
C GLN A 121 -130.14 33.58 34.11
N GLY A 122 -130.05 34.91 34.26
CA GLY A 122 -128.84 35.65 33.86
C GLY A 122 -127.61 35.31 34.70
N PHE A 123 -127.80 34.91 35.97
CA PHE A 123 -126.72 34.44 36.86
C PHE A 123 -126.29 33.00 36.54
N GLU A 124 -127.23 32.12 36.17
CA GLU A 124 -126.92 30.78 35.63
C GLU A 124 -126.14 30.89 34.32
N GLU A 125 -126.58 31.74 33.38
CA GLU A 125 -125.86 31.99 32.12
C GLU A 125 -124.45 32.54 32.37
N PHE A 126 -124.27 33.43 33.35
CA PHE A 126 -122.95 33.94 33.76
C PHE A 126 -122.07 32.84 34.39
N ILE A 127 -122.62 32.00 35.26
CA ILE A 127 -121.86 30.87 35.83
C ILE A 127 -121.48 29.86 34.76
N PHE A 128 -122.37 29.55 33.81
CA PHE A 128 -122.05 28.66 32.69
C PHE A 128 -120.96 29.24 31.79
N SER A 129 -120.98 30.54 31.49
CA SER A 129 -119.90 31.17 30.71
C SER A 129 -118.55 31.11 31.44
N GLN A 130 -118.53 31.37 32.75
CA GLN A 130 -117.31 31.28 33.55
C GLN A 130 -116.79 29.83 33.64
N GLN A 131 -117.68 28.83 33.69
CA GLN A 131 -117.30 27.41 33.66
C GLN A 131 -116.74 27.00 32.29
N GLU A 132 -117.28 27.55 31.20
CA GLU A 132 -116.75 27.33 29.85
C GLU A 132 -115.35 27.97 29.70
N ASP A 133 -115.17 29.22 30.14
CA ASP A 133 -113.88 29.90 30.16
C ASP A 133 -112.83 29.17 31.03
N LEU A 134 -113.25 28.61 32.16
CA LEU A 134 -112.38 27.79 33.03
C LEU A 134 -112.00 26.46 32.38
N ALA A 135 -112.94 25.80 31.70
CA ALA A 135 -112.68 24.54 30.98
C ALA A 135 -111.70 24.75 29.81
N ASP A 136 -111.84 25.86 29.08
CA ASP A 136 -110.90 26.25 28.02
C ASP A 136 -109.51 26.56 28.59
N MET A 137 -109.44 27.24 29.74
CA MET A 137 -108.16 27.51 30.43
C MET A 137 -107.49 26.24 30.94
N GLU A 138 -108.26 25.26 31.47
CA GLU A 138 -107.74 23.95 31.86
C GLU A 138 -107.18 23.17 30.67
N LEU A 139 -107.86 23.23 29.52
CA LEU A 139 -107.41 22.62 28.27
C LEU A 139 -106.10 23.27 27.78
N ASP A 140 -106.01 24.60 27.81
CA ASP A 140 -104.81 25.34 27.45
C ASP A 140 -103.63 25.02 28.38
N LEU A 141 -103.86 24.96 29.69
CA LEU A 141 -102.83 24.57 30.66
C LEU A 141 -102.35 23.13 30.46
N TYR A 142 -103.26 22.21 30.15
CA TYR A 142 -102.91 20.82 29.83
C TYR A 142 -102.03 20.73 28.58
N ASN A 143 -102.40 21.45 27.51
CA ASN A 143 -101.62 21.52 26.28
C ASN A 143 -100.25 22.16 26.52
N LEU A 144 -100.18 23.26 27.29
CA LEU A 144 -98.92 23.93 27.64
C LEU A 144 -97.99 23.02 28.44
N LYS A 145 -98.55 22.21 29.36
CA LYS A 145 -97.78 21.24 30.14
C LYS A 145 -97.20 20.15 29.24
N GLN A 146 -98.00 19.55 28.35
CA GLN A 146 -97.48 18.57 27.39
C GLN A 146 -96.38 19.17 26.48
N ASP A 147 -96.58 20.40 26.02
CA ASP A 147 -95.59 21.13 25.23
C ASP A 147 -94.27 21.34 25.99
N SER A 148 -94.36 21.67 27.28
CA SER A 148 -93.18 21.86 28.15
C SER A 148 -92.42 20.55 28.38
N GLU A 149 -93.13 19.44 28.62
CA GLU A 149 -92.54 18.11 28.80
C GLU A 149 -91.87 17.62 27.50
N LEU A 150 -92.50 17.85 26.35
CA LEU A 150 -91.93 17.53 25.05
C LEU A 150 -90.66 18.35 24.78
N ARG A 151 -90.66 19.65 25.07
CA ARG A 151 -89.48 20.52 24.92
C ARG A 151 -88.34 20.09 25.85
N GLN A 152 -88.64 19.73 27.10
CA GLN A 152 -87.63 19.23 28.04
C GLN A 152 -87.00 17.93 27.54
N LYS A 153 -87.82 16.99 27.03
CA LYS A 153 -87.31 15.75 26.45
C LYS A 153 -86.41 16.00 25.23
N GLN A 154 -86.77 16.94 24.36
CA GLN A 154 -85.93 17.33 23.22
C GLN A 154 -84.64 18.04 23.65
N MET A 155 -84.68 18.83 24.73
CA MET A 155 -83.50 19.48 25.28
C MET A 155 -82.51 18.45 25.83
N ASN A 156 -82.99 17.50 26.65
CA ASN A 156 -82.15 16.44 27.20
C ASN A 156 -81.53 15.58 26.09
N GLN A 157 -82.28 15.24 25.04
CA GLN A 157 -81.75 14.50 23.87
C GLN A 157 -80.65 15.29 23.13
N LYS A 158 -80.83 16.60 22.99
CA LYS A 158 -79.80 17.46 22.39
C LYS A 158 -78.55 17.57 23.26
N GLU A 159 -78.72 17.60 24.57
CA GLU A 159 -77.61 17.65 25.53
C GLU A 159 -76.80 16.35 25.52
N GLU A 160 -77.46 15.19 25.51
CA GLU A 160 -76.80 13.89 25.35
C GLU A 160 -76.03 13.79 24.02
N ALA A 161 -76.63 14.26 22.92
CA ALA A 161 -75.97 14.30 21.61
C ALA A 161 -74.77 15.25 21.60
N LEU A 162 -74.84 16.40 22.29
CA LEU A 162 -73.74 17.34 22.42
C LEU A 162 -72.57 16.70 23.20
N GLN A 163 -72.86 16.03 24.31
CA GLN A 163 -71.85 15.34 25.11
C GLN A 163 -71.16 14.22 24.32
N GLN A 164 -71.90 13.46 23.52
CA GLN A 164 -71.32 12.44 22.63
C GLN A 164 -70.38 13.06 21.58
N LEU A 165 -70.78 14.19 20.97
CA LEU A 165 -69.93 14.89 20.01
C LEU A 165 -68.67 15.49 20.65
N GLU A 166 -68.76 15.99 21.88
CA GLU A 166 -67.60 16.48 22.63
C GLU A 166 -66.62 15.34 22.95
N CYS A 167 -67.12 14.18 23.39
CA CYS A 167 -66.31 12.98 23.59
C CYS A 167 -65.63 12.51 22.28
N GLU A 168 -66.37 12.45 21.18
CA GLU A 168 -65.82 12.06 19.86
C GLU A 168 -64.74 13.03 19.40
N LYS A 169 -64.97 14.34 19.55
CA LYS A 169 -63.98 15.37 19.24
C LYS A 169 -62.72 15.24 20.10
N GLN A 170 -62.86 14.90 21.39
CA GLN A 170 -61.72 14.70 22.26
C GLN A 170 -60.90 13.49 21.81
N MET A 171 -61.55 12.35 21.54
CA MET A 171 -60.87 11.15 21.03
C MET A 171 -60.15 11.42 19.71
N LEU A 172 -60.79 12.13 18.77
CA LEU A 172 -60.16 12.50 17.50
C LEU A 172 -58.97 13.46 17.70
N SER A 173 -59.07 14.39 18.65
CA SER A 173 -57.98 15.32 18.98
C SER A 173 -56.77 14.57 19.54
N GLU A 174 -56.99 13.61 20.43
CA GLU A 174 -55.94 12.74 20.98
C GLU A 174 -55.30 11.86 19.88
N GLN A 175 -56.11 11.31 18.98
CA GLN A 175 -55.62 10.51 17.85
C GLN A 175 -54.80 11.34 16.86
N ILE A 176 -55.20 12.59 16.60
CA ILE A 176 -54.43 13.53 15.76
C ILE A 176 -53.10 13.87 16.43
N GLN A 177 -53.09 14.15 17.73
CA GLN A 177 -51.86 14.44 18.45
C GLN A 177 -50.89 13.24 18.39
N TYR A 178 -51.38 12.03 18.67
CA TYR A 178 -50.59 10.81 18.57
C TYR A 178 -50.03 10.60 17.15
N SER A 179 -50.86 10.81 16.12
CA SER A 179 -50.43 10.67 14.73
C SER A 179 -49.36 11.70 14.35
N ASN A 180 -49.48 12.94 14.84
CA ASN A 180 -48.48 13.99 14.61
C ASN A 180 -47.14 13.66 15.27
N GLU A 181 -47.16 13.12 16.50
CA GLU A 181 -45.95 12.66 17.19
C GLU A 181 -45.26 11.51 16.43
N GLN A 182 -46.04 10.55 15.91
CA GLN A 182 -45.51 9.47 15.07
C GLN A 182 -44.90 10.01 13.76
N LEU A 183 -45.57 10.95 13.09
CA LEU A 183 -45.05 11.58 11.89
C LEU A 183 -43.76 12.37 12.15
N GLN A 184 -43.66 13.05 13.30
CA GLN A 184 -42.44 13.74 13.70
C GLN A 184 -41.29 12.76 13.91
N ASN A 185 -41.54 11.64 14.61
CA ASN A 185 -40.54 10.59 14.82
C ASN A 185 -40.07 10.00 13.49
N ILE A 186 -41.00 9.66 12.58
CA ILE A 186 -40.67 9.18 11.23
C ILE A 186 -39.84 10.22 10.48
N GLY A 187 -40.19 11.51 10.57
CA GLY A 187 -39.41 12.59 9.96
C GLY A 187 -37.95 12.60 10.44
N THR A 188 -37.73 12.45 11.76
CA THR A 188 -36.38 12.39 12.33
C THR A 188 -35.61 11.13 11.92
N GLU A 189 -36.28 9.99 11.80
CA GLU A 189 -35.65 8.74 11.34
C GLU A 189 -35.26 8.84 9.85
N VAL A 190 -36.12 9.41 9.01
CA VAL A 190 -35.84 9.65 7.59
C VAL A 190 -34.64 10.59 7.45
N GLU A 191 -34.57 11.67 8.23
CA GLU A 191 -33.43 12.58 8.23
C GLU A 191 -32.13 11.87 8.64
N SER A 192 -32.18 11.05 9.70
CA SER A 192 -31.03 10.24 10.12
C SER A 192 -30.57 9.24 9.06
N ILE A 193 -31.50 8.57 8.37
CA ILE A 193 -31.18 7.64 7.28
C ILE A 193 -30.60 8.39 6.09
N SER A 194 -31.15 9.56 5.75
CA SER A 194 -30.66 10.38 4.65
C SER A 194 -29.22 10.84 4.89
N ASN A 195 -28.89 11.28 6.11
CA ASN A 195 -27.53 11.68 6.47
C ASN A 195 -26.56 10.49 6.39
N LYS A 196 -26.94 9.31 6.88
CA LYS A 196 -26.11 8.10 6.75
C LYS A 196 -25.89 7.67 5.30
N LEU A 197 -26.90 7.83 4.45
CA LEU A 197 -26.78 7.50 3.02
C LEU A 197 -25.82 8.47 2.32
N GLU A 198 -25.87 9.75 2.66
CA GLU A 198 -24.93 10.76 2.16
C GLU A 198 -23.49 10.44 2.56
N GLU A 199 -23.25 10.11 3.84
CA GLU A 199 -21.93 9.71 4.33
C GLU A 199 -21.38 8.48 3.59
N VAL A 200 -22.19 7.43 3.42
CA VAL A 200 -21.79 6.21 2.69
C VAL A 200 -21.51 6.51 1.22
N THR A 201 -22.25 7.43 0.61
CA THR A 201 -22.05 7.82 -0.79
C THR A 201 -20.73 8.60 -0.95
N GLN A 202 -20.48 9.56 -0.08
CA GLN A 202 -19.21 10.31 -0.06
C GLN A 202 -18.00 9.38 0.20
N GLU A 203 -18.12 8.42 1.13
CA GLU A 203 -17.06 7.44 1.39
C GLU A 203 -16.80 6.56 0.15
N ARG A 204 -17.85 6.14 -0.55
CA ARG A 204 -17.73 5.36 -1.79
C ARG A 204 -17.04 6.16 -2.89
N GLU A 205 -17.39 7.43 -3.06
CA GLU A 205 -16.75 8.33 -4.04
C GLU A 205 -15.27 8.54 -3.72
N ALA A 206 -14.94 8.78 -2.44
CA ALA A 206 -13.55 8.91 -2.00
C ALA A 206 -12.74 7.63 -2.27
N LYS A 207 -13.28 6.45 -1.95
CA LYS A 207 -12.64 5.17 -2.26
C LYS A 207 -12.49 4.94 -3.76
N ALA A 208 -13.48 5.31 -4.56
CA ALA A 208 -13.39 5.20 -6.02
C ALA A 208 -12.28 6.08 -6.59
N ALA A 209 -12.10 7.30 -6.07
CA ALA A 209 -11.00 8.19 -6.45
C ALA A 209 -9.63 7.55 -6.11
N THR A 210 -9.48 6.98 -4.92
CA THR A 210 -8.25 6.26 -4.52
C THR A 210 -7.95 5.07 -5.43
N VAL A 211 -8.97 4.31 -5.84
CA VAL A 211 -8.78 3.18 -6.77
C VAL A 211 -8.23 3.65 -8.12
N VAL A 212 -8.75 4.75 -8.68
CA VAL A 212 -8.25 5.31 -9.95
C VAL A 212 -6.79 5.75 -9.83
N GLU A 213 -6.40 6.38 -8.72
CA GLU A 213 -5.01 6.76 -8.47
C GLU A 213 -4.08 5.54 -8.36
N LEU A 214 -4.53 4.48 -7.68
CA LEU A 214 -3.78 3.23 -7.56
C LEU A 214 -3.64 2.51 -8.91
N GLU A 215 -4.69 2.50 -9.73
CA GLU A 215 -4.66 1.93 -11.08
C GLU A 215 -3.67 2.68 -11.98
N ALA A 216 -3.64 4.02 -11.90
CA ALA A 216 -2.68 4.83 -12.63
C ALA A 216 -1.23 4.56 -12.18
N ALA A 217 -0.99 4.45 -10.87
CA ALA A 217 0.32 4.10 -10.31
C ALA A 217 0.76 2.69 -10.74
N LEU A 218 -0.15 1.71 -10.75
CA LEU A 218 0.12 0.35 -11.26
C LEU A 218 0.50 0.37 -12.74
N LEU A 219 -0.18 1.18 -13.55
CA LEU A 219 0.11 1.31 -14.97
C LEU A 219 1.52 1.88 -15.20
N GLN A 220 1.92 2.89 -14.42
CA GLN A 220 3.26 3.48 -14.47
C GLN A 220 4.34 2.50 -14.03
N LEU A 221 4.11 1.75 -12.95
CA LEU A 221 5.04 0.71 -12.48
C LEU A 221 5.21 -0.39 -13.54
N LYS A 222 4.12 -0.84 -14.16
CA LYS A 222 4.18 -1.83 -15.24
C LYS A 222 4.99 -1.31 -16.42
N GLY A 223 4.76 -0.07 -16.87
CA GLY A 223 5.53 0.55 -17.94
C GLY A 223 7.03 0.65 -17.61
N SER A 224 7.37 1.04 -16.38
CA SER A 224 8.76 1.14 -15.92
C SER A 224 9.44 -0.24 -15.88
N LEU A 225 8.71 -1.27 -15.45
CA LEU A 225 9.20 -2.65 -15.42
C LEU A 225 9.41 -3.20 -16.84
N GLU A 226 8.48 -2.95 -17.76
CA GLU A 226 8.61 -3.33 -19.17
C GLU A 226 9.81 -2.65 -19.83
N GLN A 227 10.04 -1.35 -19.57
CA GLN A 227 11.21 -0.63 -20.07
C GLN A 227 12.51 -1.21 -19.49
N SER A 228 12.60 -1.39 -18.17
CA SER A 228 13.76 -2.00 -17.52
C SER A 228 14.05 -3.40 -18.06
N SER A 229 13.01 -4.20 -18.31
CA SER A 229 13.15 -5.52 -18.93
C SER A 229 13.72 -5.44 -20.35
N GLN A 230 13.26 -4.50 -21.17
CA GLN A 230 13.82 -4.27 -22.51
C GLN A 230 15.29 -3.83 -22.46
N GLU A 231 15.65 -2.94 -21.53
CA GLU A 231 17.03 -2.48 -21.33
C GLU A 231 17.95 -3.64 -20.93
N HIS A 232 17.54 -4.47 -19.96
CA HIS A 232 18.30 -5.66 -19.58
C HIS A 232 18.42 -6.67 -20.74
N GLN A 233 17.35 -6.86 -21.52
CA GLN A 233 17.39 -7.77 -22.66
C GLN A 233 18.33 -7.27 -23.77
N ALA A 234 18.40 -5.95 -23.98
CA ALA A 234 19.36 -5.34 -24.89
C ALA A 234 20.81 -5.49 -24.40
N GLN A 235 21.06 -5.24 -23.11
CA GLN A 235 22.37 -5.46 -22.49
C GLN A 235 22.81 -6.93 -22.59
N LEU A 236 21.89 -7.87 -22.33
CA LEU A 236 22.17 -9.30 -22.45
C LEU A 236 22.58 -9.68 -23.88
N ARG A 237 21.90 -9.12 -24.90
CA ARG A 237 22.28 -9.32 -26.30
C ARG A 237 23.67 -8.76 -26.59
N GLU A 238 23.97 -7.54 -26.13
CA GLU A 238 25.29 -6.93 -26.32
C GLU A 238 26.41 -7.77 -25.69
N VAL A 239 26.22 -8.24 -24.46
CA VAL A 239 27.19 -9.11 -23.77
C VAL A 239 27.35 -10.43 -24.51
N THR A 240 26.25 -11.04 -24.97
CA THR A 240 26.30 -12.30 -25.71
C THR A 240 27.05 -12.15 -27.02
N GLU A 241 26.79 -11.07 -27.77
CA GLU A 241 27.50 -10.77 -29.02
C GLU A 241 28.98 -10.50 -28.79
N LYS A 242 29.33 -9.67 -27.81
CA LYS A 242 30.75 -9.42 -27.44
C LYS A 242 31.48 -10.70 -27.08
N THR A 243 30.86 -11.55 -26.25
CA THR A 243 31.45 -12.81 -25.83
C THR A 243 31.63 -13.78 -27.01
N ALA A 244 30.69 -13.79 -27.97
CA ALA A 244 30.81 -14.60 -29.18
C ALA A 244 31.99 -14.13 -30.06
N VAL A 245 32.13 -12.82 -30.27
CA VAL A 245 33.23 -12.23 -31.04
C VAL A 245 34.58 -12.51 -30.37
N GLU A 246 34.69 -12.33 -29.05
CA GLU A 246 35.92 -12.64 -28.31
C GLU A 246 36.28 -14.12 -28.38
N LYS A 247 35.29 -15.00 -28.29
CA LYS A 247 35.51 -16.45 -28.44
C LYS A 247 36.02 -16.80 -29.84
N GLU A 248 35.44 -16.23 -30.90
CA GLU A 248 35.93 -16.44 -32.26
C GLU A 248 37.36 -15.90 -32.46
N ALA A 249 37.67 -14.73 -31.89
CA ALA A 249 39.01 -14.15 -31.96
C ALA A 249 40.05 -15.03 -31.24
N LEU A 250 39.75 -15.52 -30.03
CA LEU A 250 40.62 -16.45 -29.30
C LEU A 250 40.78 -17.78 -30.02
N GLN A 251 39.72 -18.30 -30.64
CA GLN A 251 39.78 -19.52 -31.44
C GLN A 251 40.70 -19.36 -32.66
N GLN A 252 40.64 -18.20 -33.35
CA GLN A 252 41.56 -17.89 -34.45
C GLN A 252 43.01 -17.79 -33.95
N GLN A 253 43.26 -17.07 -32.87
CA GLN A 253 44.62 -16.97 -32.30
C GLN A 253 45.19 -18.33 -31.92
N LEU A 254 44.38 -19.22 -31.33
CA LEU A 254 44.79 -20.58 -31.01
C LEU A 254 45.18 -21.34 -32.28
N SER A 255 44.34 -21.29 -33.32
CA SER A 255 44.62 -21.96 -34.60
C SER A 255 45.91 -21.44 -35.24
N THR A 256 46.16 -20.13 -35.22
CA THR A 256 47.41 -19.55 -35.76
C THR A 256 48.61 -20.00 -34.94
N SER A 257 48.51 -19.98 -33.61
CA SER A 257 49.61 -20.40 -32.73
C SER A 257 49.91 -21.90 -32.86
N GLU A 258 48.90 -22.74 -33.08
CA GLU A 258 49.07 -24.17 -33.39
C GLU A 258 49.80 -24.39 -34.73
N GLU A 259 49.48 -23.60 -35.76
CA GLU A 259 50.18 -23.64 -37.05
C GLU A 259 51.64 -23.16 -36.93
N GLU A 260 51.89 -22.07 -36.20
CA GLU A 260 53.24 -21.58 -35.90
C GLU A 260 54.06 -22.62 -35.13
N LEU A 261 53.49 -23.25 -34.10
CA LEU A 261 54.14 -24.31 -33.34
C LEU A 261 54.51 -25.50 -34.24
N LYS A 262 53.62 -25.86 -35.17
CA LYS A 262 53.89 -26.93 -36.15
C LYS A 262 55.04 -26.55 -37.08
N ALA A 263 55.07 -25.32 -37.58
CA ALA A 263 56.16 -24.83 -38.42
C ALA A 263 57.50 -24.79 -37.67
N VAL A 264 57.51 -24.29 -36.43
CA VAL A 264 58.71 -24.27 -35.57
C VAL A 264 59.21 -25.69 -35.29
N LYS A 265 58.32 -26.64 -34.99
CA LYS A 265 58.71 -28.06 -34.81
C LYS A 265 59.35 -28.63 -36.07
N GLN A 266 58.81 -28.34 -37.25
CA GLN A 266 59.41 -28.79 -38.51
C GLN A 266 60.78 -28.17 -38.76
N GLN A 267 60.95 -26.87 -38.49
CA GLN A 267 62.26 -26.21 -38.58
C GLN A 267 63.27 -26.76 -37.58
N LEU A 268 62.83 -27.09 -36.36
CA LEU A 268 63.67 -27.69 -35.34
C LEU A 268 64.16 -29.09 -35.76
N GLU A 269 63.27 -29.93 -36.27
CA GLU A 269 63.65 -31.26 -36.78
C GLU A 269 64.60 -31.17 -37.98
N ALA A 270 64.36 -30.23 -38.91
CA ALA A 270 65.27 -29.98 -40.03
C ALA A 270 66.66 -29.52 -39.54
N SER A 271 66.71 -28.57 -38.61
CA SER A 271 67.98 -28.08 -38.04
C SER A 271 68.73 -29.17 -37.27
N LYS A 272 67.99 -30.06 -36.59
CA LYS A 272 68.57 -31.21 -35.90
C LYS A 272 69.18 -32.21 -36.88
N ALA A 273 68.49 -32.49 -37.98
CA ALA A 273 69.00 -33.36 -39.04
C ALA A 273 70.27 -32.77 -39.69
N ASP A 274 70.27 -31.46 -40.00
CA ASP A 274 71.44 -30.76 -40.54
C ASP A 274 72.64 -30.79 -39.57
N LEU A 275 72.37 -30.67 -38.27
CA LEU A 275 73.39 -30.74 -37.23
C LEU A 275 73.99 -32.16 -37.12
N GLU A 276 73.15 -33.20 -37.13
CA GLU A 276 73.59 -34.60 -37.15
C GLU A 276 74.41 -34.93 -38.40
N GLU A 277 74.03 -34.41 -39.57
CA GLU A 277 74.78 -34.56 -40.81
C GLU A 277 76.13 -33.83 -40.75
N SER A 278 76.14 -32.60 -40.25
CA SER A 278 77.36 -31.81 -40.06
C SER A 278 78.33 -32.48 -39.08
N GLN A 279 77.82 -33.06 -37.99
CA GLN A 279 78.62 -33.83 -37.04
C GLN A 279 79.27 -35.04 -37.71
N LYS A 280 78.50 -35.86 -38.45
CA LYS A 280 79.04 -37.01 -39.19
C LYS A 280 80.09 -36.62 -40.22
N LYS A 281 79.86 -35.51 -40.93
CA LYS A 281 80.81 -35.00 -41.91
C LYS A 281 82.12 -34.54 -41.24
N LEU A 282 82.02 -33.81 -40.14
CA LEU A 282 83.18 -33.37 -39.36
C LEU A 282 83.97 -34.56 -38.80
N GLU A 283 83.29 -35.58 -38.26
CA GLU A 283 83.93 -36.82 -37.82
C GLU A 283 84.71 -37.50 -38.96
N GLY A 284 84.11 -37.57 -40.15
CA GLY A 284 84.77 -38.12 -41.35
C GLY A 284 85.99 -37.30 -41.80
N GLU A 285 85.90 -35.97 -41.78
CA GLU A 285 86.99 -35.06 -42.13
C GLU A 285 88.16 -35.14 -41.13
N ILE A 286 87.86 -35.20 -39.82
CA ILE A 286 88.86 -35.38 -38.77
C ILE A 286 89.55 -36.73 -38.94
N GLN A 287 88.80 -37.82 -39.12
CA GLN A 287 89.37 -39.15 -39.35
C GLN A 287 90.25 -39.17 -40.61
N GLY A 288 89.80 -38.56 -41.71
CA GLY A 288 90.57 -38.44 -42.94
C GLY A 288 91.88 -37.66 -42.75
N THR A 289 91.83 -36.57 -41.99
CA THR A 289 93.01 -35.74 -41.69
C THR A 289 94.00 -36.47 -40.79
N ILE A 290 93.52 -37.20 -39.77
CA ILE A 290 94.36 -38.04 -38.91
C ILE A 290 95.06 -39.11 -39.74
N VAL A 291 94.34 -39.82 -40.60
CA VAL A 291 94.91 -40.86 -41.46
C VAL A 291 95.97 -40.27 -42.41
N GLN A 292 95.70 -39.14 -43.07
CA GLN A 292 96.69 -38.50 -43.93
C GLN A 292 97.94 -38.05 -43.17
N THR A 293 97.77 -37.55 -41.95
CA THR A 293 98.88 -37.12 -41.09
C THR A 293 99.72 -38.32 -40.66
N LEU A 294 99.09 -39.40 -40.23
CA LEU A 294 99.77 -40.65 -39.88
C LEU A 294 100.52 -41.25 -41.07
N VAL A 295 99.94 -41.24 -42.27
CA VAL A 295 100.62 -41.71 -43.50
C VAL A 295 101.87 -40.86 -43.78
N ARG A 296 101.79 -39.53 -43.63
CA ARG A 296 102.97 -38.65 -43.80
C ARG A 296 104.04 -38.92 -42.75
N ILE A 297 103.67 -39.14 -41.49
CA ILE A 297 104.62 -39.48 -40.42
C ILE A 297 105.31 -40.80 -40.74
N VAL A 298 104.57 -41.83 -41.15
CA VAL A 298 105.12 -43.13 -41.54
C VAL A 298 106.08 -42.99 -42.72
N ASP A 299 105.74 -42.18 -43.74
CA ASP A 299 106.61 -41.95 -44.90
C ASP A 299 107.90 -41.21 -44.53
N VAL A 300 107.83 -40.22 -43.63
CA VAL A 300 109.01 -39.51 -43.09
C VAL A 300 109.89 -40.44 -42.25
N LEU A 301 109.29 -41.28 -41.40
CA LEU A 301 110.01 -42.25 -40.58
C LEU A 301 110.70 -43.30 -41.46
N TYR A 302 110.02 -43.78 -42.50
CA TYR A 302 110.58 -44.73 -43.47
C TYR A 302 111.77 -44.15 -44.24
N LYS A 303 111.65 -42.91 -44.74
CA LYS A 303 112.77 -42.20 -45.39
C LYS A 303 113.93 -41.95 -44.44
N SER A 304 113.64 -41.56 -43.19
CA SER A 304 114.67 -41.37 -42.16
C SER A 304 115.38 -42.68 -41.81
N GLN A 305 114.68 -43.81 -41.86
CA GLN A 305 115.29 -45.13 -41.69
C GLN A 305 116.21 -45.48 -42.86
N GLN A 306 115.79 -45.25 -44.12
CA GLN A 306 116.64 -45.46 -45.29
C GLN A 306 117.93 -44.61 -45.23
N ILE A 307 117.83 -43.33 -44.87
CA ILE A 307 119.00 -42.45 -44.73
C ILE A 307 119.94 -42.99 -43.65
N ARG A 308 119.41 -43.43 -42.50
CA ARG A 308 120.23 -44.06 -41.45
C ARG A 308 120.92 -45.33 -41.92
N GLU A 309 120.24 -46.18 -42.69
CA GLU A 309 120.85 -47.40 -43.25
C GLU A 309 121.95 -47.05 -44.28
N GLU A 310 121.75 -46.04 -45.12
CA GLU A 310 122.76 -45.53 -46.06
C GLU A 310 123.98 -44.92 -45.33
N GLU A 311 123.75 -44.10 -44.31
CA GLU A 311 124.82 -43.52 -43.48
C GLU A 311 125.56 -44.59 -42.69
N GLN A 312 124.87 -45.60 -42.18
CA GLN A 312 125.47 -46.71 -41.46
C GLN A 312 126.32 -47.58 -42.39
N ASN A 313 125.86 -47.86 -43.61
CA ASN A 313 126.67 -48.54 -44.63
C ASN A 313 127.91 -47.72 -45.02
N LYS A 314 127.76 -46.39 -45.16
CA LYS A 314 128.89 -45.50 -45.42
C LYS A 314 129.89 -45.47 -44.26
N MET A 315 129.41 -45.47 -43.00
CA MET A 315 130.27 -45.59 -41.83
C MET A 315 131.00 -46.93 -41.77
N ILE A 316 130.34 -48.03 -42.17
CA ILE A 316 130.97 -49.35 -42.27
C ILE A 316 132.07 -49.34 -43.35
N ASP A 317 131.81 -48.73 -44.50
CA ASP A 317 132.80 -48.59 -45.57
C ASP A 317 134.00 -47.72 -45.14
N ASP A 318 133.74 -46.56 -44.53
CA ASP A 318 134.79 -45.68 -43.99
C ASP A 318 135.59 -46.36 -42.87
N ALA A 319 134.93 -47.13 -41.99
CA ALA A 319 135.58 -47.91 -40.95
C ALA A 319 136.42 -49.05 -41.54
N ASN A 320 135.94 -49.73 -42.59
CA ASN A 320 136.70 -50.77 -43.29
C ASN A 320 137.95 -50.19 -43.97
N ILE A 321 137.84 -49.01 -44.60
CA ILE A 321 138.98 -48.29 -45.18
C ILE A 321 139.98 -47.88 -44.09
N GLN A 322 139.51 -47.35 -42.96
CA GLN A 322 140.37 -47.00 -41.83
C GLN A 322 141.02 -48.23 -41.19
N LEU A 323 140.30 -49.35 -41.10
CA LEU A 323 140.83 -50.62 -40.61
C LEU A 323 141.89 -51.16 -41.57
N GLU A 324 141.68 -51.11 -42.88
CA GLU A 324 142.64 -51.57 -43.88
C GLU A 324 143.90 -50.69 -43.86
N ASN A 325 143.76 -49.38 -43.76
CA ASN A 325 144.87 -48.45 -43.56
C ASN A 325 145.59 -48.67 -42.22
N SER A 326 144.85 -48.98 -41.16
CA SER A 326 145.42 -49.31 -39.84
C SER A 326 146.09 -50.68 -39.83
N ILE A 327 145.58 -51.67 -40.55
CA ILE A 327 146.21 -52.99 -40.74
C ILE A 327 147.48 -52.82 -41.54
N ASN A 328 147.48 -52.02 -42.61
CA ASN A 328 148.69 -51.72 -43.39
C ASN A 328 149.72 -50.95 -42.57
N SER A 329 149.26 -49.98 -41.77
CA SER A 329 150.09 -49.25 -40.81
C SER A 329 150.60 -50.18 -39.70
N TYR A 330 149.78 -51.10 -39.20
CA TYR A 330 150.15 -52.10 -38.20
C TYR A 330 151.10 -53.15 -38.78
N ILE A 331 151.00 -53.54 -40.04
CA ILE A 331 151.97 -54.42 -40.71
C ILE A 331 153.33 -53.70 -40.83
N ALA A 332 153.33 -52.42 -41.20
CA ALA A 332 154.54 -51.61 -41.25
C ALA A 332 155.14 -51.42 -39.85
N LEU A 333 154.31 -51.06 -38.88
CA LEU A 333 154.70 -50.78 -37.50
C LEU A 333 155.03 -52.06 -36.74
N HIS A 334 154.42 -53.21 -37.03
CA HIS A 334 154.81 -54.52 -36.54
C HIS A 334 156.11 -54.98 -37.20
N GLY A 335 156.35 -54.66 -38.47
CA GLY A 335 157.68 -54.85 -39.09
C GLY A 335 158.78 -54.07 -38.36
N GLU A 336 158.51 -52.81 -38.02
CA GLU A 336 159.43 -51.96 -37.27
C GLU A 336 159.52 -52.34 -35.78
N MET A 337 158.40 -52.67 -35.13
CA MET A 337 158.31 -53.09 -33.74
C MET A 337 158.86 -54.51 -33.54
N THR A 338 158.80 -55.42 -34.50
CA THR A 338 159.55 -56.70 -34.41
C THR A 338 161.05 -56.42 -34.49
N GLY A 339 161.46 -55.42 -35.29
CA GLY A 339 162.84 -54.91 -35.32
C GLY A 339 163.28 -54.19 -34.04
N LEU A 340 162.37 -53.50 -33.34
CA LEU A 340 162.63 -52.70 -32.15
C LEU A 340 162.41 -53.48 -30.83
N PHE A 341 161.42 -54.35 -30.71
CA PHE A 341 161.22 -55.23 -29.55
C PHE A 341 162.22 -56.39 -29.51
N SER A 342 162.84 -56.76 -30.64
CA SER A 342 164.08 -57.56 -30.65
C SER A 342 165.25 -56.82 -30.00
N ARG A 343 165.17 -55.48 -29.87
CA ARG A 343 166.25 -54.65 -29.32
C ARG A 343 166.02 -54.20 -27.89
N VAL A 344 164.78 -54.15 -27.36
CA VAL A 344 164.58 -53.43 -26.08
C VAL A 344 163.42 -53.85 -25.17
N GLY A 345 162.79 -55.02 -25.35
CA GLY A 345 161.73 -55.60 -24.51
C GLY A 345 161.13 -54.77 -23.36
N PHE A 346 159.90 -54.23 -23.53
CA PHE A 346 158.82 -54.09 -22.52
C PHE A 346 157.62 -53.26 -23.09
N GLU A 347 156.39 -53.57 -22.64
CA GLU A 347 155.07 -52.91 -22.89
C GLU A 347 154.67 -51.92 -21.78
N PRO A 348 153.75 -50.95 -22.02
CA PRO A 348 152.42 -51.01 -21.34
C PRO A 348 151.20 -50.22 -21.96
N ASN A 349 149.97 -50.71 -21.66
CA ASN A 349 148.72 -50.09 -21.10
C ASN A 349 148.57 -48.53 -20.97
N THR A 350 147.42 -47.83 -20.92
CA THR A 350 145.93 -48.07 -20.84
C THR A 350 145.18 -46.70 -20.88
N GLU A 351 143.82 -46.73 -20.86
CA GLU A 351 142.85 -45.75 -20.30
C GLU A 351 142.27 -44.60 -21.16
N HIS A 352 141.04 -44.77 -21.70
CA HIS A 352 140.11 -43.63 -21.94
C HIS A 352 138.62 -44.03 -22.06
N ASP A 353 138.00 -44.43 -20.94
CA ASP A 353 136.56 -44.78 -20.86
C ASP A 353 135.72 -43.84 -19.96
N ILE A 354 136.25 -42.67 -19.56
CA ILE A 354 135.59 -41.87 -18.50
C ILE A 354 134.68 -40.75 -19.04
N VAL A 355 134.71 -40.42 -20.33
CA VAL A 355 134.03 -39.21 -20.85
C VAL A 355 132.60 -39.45 -21.36
N LYS A 356 132.17 -40.70 -21.60
CA LYS A 356 130.89 -41.00 -22.28
C LYS A 356 129.64 -41.00 -21.40
N ASN A 357 129.78 -40.97 -20.07
CA ASN A 357 128.66 -41.09 -19.13
C ASN A 357 128.04 -39.75 -18.66
N LEU A 358 128.54 -38.59 -19.11
CA LEU A 358 128.04 -37.29 -18.63
C LEU A 358 127.01 -36.61 -19.55
N GLN A 359 126.81 -37.07 -20.79
CA GLN A 359 125.88 -36.44 -21.74
C GLN A 359 124.41 -36.90 -21.61
N GLY A 360 124.13 -38.07 -21.02
CA GLY A 360 122.76 -38.58 -20.87
C GLY A 360 121.94 -37.94 -19.73
N PHE A 361 122.57 -37.12 -18.87
CA PHE A 361 121.91 -36.55 -17.70
C PHE A 361 121.27 -35.18 -17.98
N GLU A 362 121.71 -34.48 -19.04
CA GLU A 362 121.16 -33.16 -19.41
C GLU A 362 119.83 -33.26 -20.17
N GLU A 363 119.63 -34.29 -21.01
CA GLU A 363 118.38 -34.47 -21.77
C GLU A 363 117.17 -34.85 -20.90
N PHE A 364 117.40 -35.52 -19.77
CA PHE A 364 116.34 -35.91 -18.82
C PHE A 364 115.76 -34.73 -18.03
N ILE A 365 116.54 -33.67 -17.81
CA ILE A 365 116.09 -32.49 -17.06
C ILE A 365 115.21 -31.58 -17.93
N PHE A 366 115.43 -31.54 -19.25
CA PHE A 366 114.64 -30.70 -20.16
C PHE A 366 113.24 -31.26 -20.45
N SER A 367 113.04 -32.59 -20.51
CA SER A 367 111.71 -33.15 -20.76
C SER A 367 110.72 -32.93 -19.61
N GLN A 368 111.21 -32.84 -18.37
CA GLN A 368 110.38 -32.63 -17.18
C GLN A 368 109.88 -31.19 -17.03
N GLN A 369 110.48 -30.21 -17.73
CA GLN A 369 110.05 -28.81 -17.67
C GLN A 369 108.92 -28.48 -18.67
N GLU A 370 108.81 -29.24 -19.77
CA GLU A 370 107.77 -29.06 -20.79
C GLU A 370 106.42 -29.62 -20.30
N ASP A 371 106.42 -30.80 -19.68
CA ASP A 371 105.23 -31.41 -19.06
C ASP A 371 104.62 -30.57 -17.92
N LEU A 372 105.44 -29.75 -17.25
CA LEU A 372 105.02 -28.85 -16.17
C LEU A 372 104.31 -27.60 -16.68
N ALA A 373 104.67 -27.11 -17.88
CA ALA A 373 104.07 -25.93 -18.49
C ALA A 373 102.67 -26.24 -19.07
N ASP A 374 102.49 -27.42 -19.68
CA ASP A 374 101.19 -27.87 -20.19
C ASP A 374 100.18 -28.08 -19.05
N MET A 375 100.65 -28.58 -17.90
CA MET A 375 99.81 -28.77 -16.71
C MET A 375 99.34 -27.46 -16.08
N GLU A 376 100.15 -26.39 -16.16
CA GLU A 376 99.78 -25.03 -15.71
C GLU A 376 98.69 -24.42 -16.60
N LEU A 377 98.73 -24.66 -17.91
CA LEU A 377 97.74 -24.17 -18.87
C LEU A 377 96.38 -24.86 -18.67
N ASP A 378 96.38 -26.18 -18.45
CA ASP A 378 95.17 -26.95 -18.15
C ASP A 378 94.51 -26.51 -16.83
N LEU A 379 95.31 -26.24 -15.79
CA LEU A 379 94.82 -25.71 -14.52
C LEU A 379 94.17 -24.32 -14.65
N TYR A 380 94.72 -23.46 -15.52
CA TYR A 380 94.15 -22.14 -15.80
C TYR A 380 92.78 -22.23 -16.49
N ASN A 381 92.67 -23.10 -17.50
CA ASN A 381 91.42 -23.33 -18.22
C ASN A 381 90.35 -23.94 -17.31
N LEU A 382 90.72 -24.91 -16.47
CA LEU A 382 89.81 -25.52 -15.50
C LEU A 382 89.23 -24.50 -14.51
N LYS A 383 90.05 -23.53 -14.09
CA LYS A 383 89.63 -22.47 -13.16
C LYS A 383 88.60 -21.54 -13.80
N GLN A 384 88.81 -21.11 -15.05
CA GLN A 384 87.82 -20.31 -15.78
C GLN A 384 86.50 -21.07 -15.98
N ASP A 385 86.58 -22.36 -16.31
CA ASP A 385 85.40 -23.20 -16.48
C ASP A 385 84.61 -23.33 -15.16
N SER A 386 85.30 -23.41 -14.04
CA SER A 386 84.66 -23.44 -12.71
C SER A 386 83.95 -22.13 -12.35
N GLU A 387 84.55 -20.98 -12.67
CA GLU A 387 83.95 -19.65 -12.43
C GLU A 387 82.72 -19.42 -13.32
N LEU A 388 82.75 -19.90 -14.56
CA LEU A 388 81.61 -19.84 -15.48
C LEU A 388 80.44 -20.72 -14.98
N ARG A 389 80.73 -21.94 -14.51
CA ARG A 389 79.71 -22.82 -13.91
C ARG A 389 79.13 -22.23 -12.63
N GLN A 390 79.95 -21.60 -11.78
CA GLN A 390 79.47 -20.91 -10.58
C GLN A 390 78.49 -19.78 -10.92
N LYS A 391 78.80 -18.96 -11.94
CA LYS A 391 77.89 -17.90 -12.43
C LYS A 391 76.58 -18.46 -12.98
N GLN A 392 76.63 -19.53 -13.76
CA GLN A 392 75.42 -20.18 -14.29
C GLN A 392 74.59 -20.82 -13.18
N MET A 393 75.22 -21.33 -12.12
CA MET A 393 74.53 -21.89 -10.96
C MET A 393 73.76 -20.80 -10.21
N ASN A 394 74.42 -19.68 -9.90
CA ASN A 394 73.77 -18.54 -9.24
C ASN A 394 72.59 -17.99 -10.06
N GLN A 395 72.73 -17.89 -11.39
CA GLN A 395 71.63 -17.45 -12.26
C GLN A 395 70.44 -18.41 -12.26
N LYS A 396 70.69 -19.72 -12.17
CA LYS A 396 69.62 -20.72 -12.04
C LYS A 396 68.95 -20.64 -10.68
N GLU A 397 69.71 -20.38 -9.62
CA GLU A 397 69.19 -20.23 -8.26
C GLU A 397 68.29 -19.00 -8.14
N ASP A 398 68.68 -17.87 -8.75
CA ASP A 398 67.86 -16.66 -8.85
C ASP A 398 66.55 -16.92 -9.65
N ALA A 399 66.63 -17.68 -10.75
CA ALA A 399 65.45 -18.04 -11.55
C ALA A 399 64.49 -18.98 -10.81
N ILE A 400 65.03 -19.90 -9.99
CA ILE A 400 64.23 -20.79 -9.13
C ILE A 400 63.51 -19.97 -8.05
N GLN A 401 64.21 -19.05 -7.36
CA GLN A 401 63.58 -18.17 -6.37
C GLN A 401 62.48 -17.29 -6.98
N LEU A 402 62.70 -16.79 -8.20
CA LEU A 402 61.69 -16.01 -8.91
C LEU A 402 60.44 -16.86 -9.22
N LEU A 403 60.62 -18.09 -9.70
CA LEU A 403 59.51 -19.01 -9.96
C LEU A 403 58.75 -19.40 -8.68
N GLU A 404 59.46 -19.65 -7.58
CA GLU A 404 58.84 -19.94 -6.28
C GLU A 404 58.01 -18.75 -5.77
N SER A 405 58.51 -17.51 -5.96
CA SER A 405 57.75 -16.31 -5.59
C SER A 405 56.50 -16.11 -6.45
N GLN A 406 56.57 -16.38 -7.76
CA GLN A 406 55.40 -16.32 -8.66
C GLN A 406 54.38 -17.41 -8.32
N GLN A 407 54.85 -18.60 -7.94
CA GLN A 407 53.98 -19.69 -7.50
C GLN A 407 53.26 -19.35 -6.19
N GLN A 408 53.92 -18.71 -5.23
CA GLN A 408 53.27 -18.23 -4.00
C GLN A 408 52.21 -17.17 -4.27
N ILE A 409 52.48 -16.20 -5.13
CA ILE A 409 51.52 -15.15 -5.49
C ILE A 409 50.27 -15.77 -6.13
N SER A 410 50.45 -16.70 -7.07
CA SER A 410 49.34 -17.38 -7.74
C SER A 410 48.54 -18.29 -6.80
N GLU A 411 49.17 -18.92 -5.81
CA GLU A 411 48.45 -19.66 -4.75
C GLU A 411 47.62 -18.74 -3.84
N GLU A 412 48.14 -17.57 -3.48
CA GLU A 412 47.40 -16.57 -2.70
C GLU A 412 46.22 -15.98 -3.48
N GLU A 413 46.41 -15.66 -4.76
CA GLU A 413 45.34 -15.21 -5.65
C GLU A 413 44.26 -16.28 -5.81
N LEU A 414 44.64 -17.55 -6.01
CA LEU A 414 43.69 -18.67 -6.08
C LEU A 414 42.90 -18.83 -4.78
N LYS A 415 43.54 -18.60 -3.63
CA LYS A 415 42.88 -18.64 -2.32
C LYS A 415 41.90 -17.49 -2.12
N ALA A 416 42.24 -16.28 -2.57
CA ALA A 416 41.36 -15.13 -2.55
C ALA A 416 40.13 -15.33 -3.46
N VAL A 417 40.33 -15.87 -4.67
CA VAL A 417 39.25 -16.19 -5.60
C VAL A 417 38.32 -17.26 -5.02
N LYS A 418 38.85 -18.29 -4.36
CA LYS A 418 38.02 -19.31 -3.69
C LYS A 418 37.18 -18.72 -2.55
N GLN A 419 37.75 -17.81 -1.74
CA GLN A 419 36.99 -17.13 -0.69
C GLN A 419 35.88 -16.23 -1.25
N GLN A 420 36.15 -15.49 -2.33
CA GLN A 420 35.12 -14.68 -3.01
C GLN A 420 34.01 -15.54 -3.60
N LEU A 421 34.35 -16.70 -4.16
CA LEU A 421 33.38 -17.66 -4.69
C LEU A 421 32.49 -18.25 -3.58
N GLU A 422 33.07 -18.62 -2.44
CA GLU A 422 32.30 -19.11 -1.28
C GLU A 422 31.37 -18.03 -0.70
N ALA A 423 31.86 -16.78 -0.59
CA ALA A 423 31.03 -15.66 -0.14
C ALA A 423 29.85 -15.41 -1.11
N SER A 424 30.12 -15.36 -2.41
CA SER A 424 29.09 -15.18 -3.44
C SER A 424 28.06 -16.32 -3.42
N LYS A 425 28.50 -17.56 -3.16
CA LYS A 425 27.61 -18.72 -3.05
C LYS A 425 26.70 -18.60 -1.82
N ALA A 426 27.22 -18.15 -0.69
CA ALA A 426 26.43 -17.96 0.53
C ALA A 426 25.34 -16.87 0.34
N GLU A 427 25.68 -15.75 -0.30
CA GLU A 427 24.71 -14.69 -0.63
C GLU A 427 23.59 -15.19 -1.57
N LEU A 428 23.95 -16.07 -2.50
CA LEU A 428 23.00 -16.66 -3.45
C LEU A 428 22.05 -17.65 -2.75
N GLU A 429 22.57 -18.47 -1.83
CA GLU A 429 21.75 -19.37 -1.00
C GLU A 429 20.81 -18.61 -0.06
N GLU A 430 21.25 -17.49 0.51
CA GLU A 430 20.41 -16.62 1.34
C GLU A 430 19.30 -15.96 0.53
N SER A 431 19.64 -15.43 -0.65
CA SER A 431 18.67 -14.85 -1.58
C SER A 431 17.63 -15.88 -2.04
N GLN A 432 18.06 -17.11 -2.30
CA GLN A 432 17.17 -18.20 -2.67
C GLN A 432 16.19 -18.58 -1.55
N LYS A 433 16.67 -18.68 -0.30
CA LYS A 433 15.80 -18.89 0.87
C LYS A 433 14.76 -17.79 1.05
N LYS A 434 15.14 -16.54 0.83
CA LYS A 434 14.23 -15.40 0.94
C LYS A 434 13.12 -15.47 -0.10
N LEU A 435 13.49 -15.76 -1.36
CA LEU A 435 12.53 -15.98 -2.45
C LEU A 435 11.58 -17.16 -2.17
N GLU A 436 12.09 -18.27 -1.65
CA GLU A 436 11.25 -19.42 -1.26
C GLU A 436 10.23 -19.03 -0.18
N GLY A 437 10.63 -18.22 0.80
CA GLY A 437 9.73 -17.67 1.82
C GLY A 437 8.64 -16.77 1.24
N GLU A 438 9.00 -15.88 0.31
CA GLU A 438 8.04 -15.00 -0.38
C GLU A 438 7.04 -15.78 -1.24
N ILE A 439 7.52 -16.80 -1.98
CA ILE A 439 6.67 -17.71 -2.76
C ILE A 439 5.70 -18.46 -1.85
N GLN A 440 6.14 -18.92 -0.68
CA GLN A 440 5.27 -19.60 0.27
C GLN A 440 4.20 -18.66 0.82
N GLY A 441 4.57 -17.42 1.17
CA GLY A 441 3.60 -16.40 1.61
C GLY A 441 2.54 -16.09 0.56
N LEU A 442 2.93 -16.02 -0.72
CA LEU A 442 1.98 -15.83 -1.83
C LEU A 442 1.05 -17.05 -2.01
N LYS A 443 1.55 -18.28 -1.85
CA LYS A 443 0.70 -19.49 -1.89
C LYS A 443 -0.34 -19.50 -0.78
N ASP A 444 0.04 -19.07 0.42
CA ASP A 444 -0.87 -18.99 1.56
C ASP A 444 -1.98 -17.95 1.31
N GLN A 445 -1.63 -16.80 0.72
CA GLN A 445 -2.60 -15.77 0.32
C GLN A 445 -3.58 -16.25 -0.76
N VAL A 446 -3.09 -16.96 -1.78
CA VAL A 446 -3.94 -17.56 -2.82
C VAL A 446 -4.92 -18.56 -2.20
N SER A 447 -4.44 -19.41 -1.28
CA SER A 447 -5.28 -20.38 -0.59
C SER A 447 -6.37 -19.73 0.27
N GLN A 448 -6.07 -18.59 0.90
CA GLN A 448 -7.08 -17.80 1.62
C GLN A 448 -8.12 -17.20 0.68
N LEU A 449 -7.70 -16.64 -0.45
CA LEU A 449 -8.62 -16.09 -1.45
C LEU A 449 -9.53 -17.17 -2.05
N ASP A 450 -9.00 -18.36 -2.33
CA ASP A 450 -9.79 -19.49 -2.81
C ASP A 450 -10.83 -19.93 -1.78
N SER A 451 -10.46 -19.96 -0.49
CA SER A 451 -11.40 -20.27 0.61
C SER A 451 -12.51 -19.21 0.74
N GLN A 452 -12.17 -17.92 0.61
CA GLN A 452 -13.15 -16.84 0.63
C GLN A 452 -14.08 -16.88 -0.59
N ASN A 453 -13.56 -17.20 -1.77
CA ASN A 453 -14.36 -17.38 -2.98
C ASN A 453 -15.30 -18.58 -2.87
N ALA A 454 -14.85 -19.69 -2.28
CA ALA A 454 -15.69 -20.85 -2.02
C ALA A 454 -16.84 -20.53 -1.04
N GLN A 455 -16.57 -19.77 0.03
CA GLN A 455 -17.60 -19.31 0.96
C GLN A 455 -18.61 -18.36 0.28
N LYS A 456 -18.15 -17.42 -0.54
CA LYS A 456 -19.04 -16.53 -1.31
C LYS A 456 -19.90 -17.33 -2.29
N ALA A 457 -19.33 -18.32 -2.97
CA ALA A 457 -20.07 -19.17 -3.89
C ALA A 457 -21.16 -19.99 -3.17
N SER A 458 -20.88 -20.53 -1.97
CA SER A 458 -21.89 -21.25 -1.19
C SER A 458 -23.01 -20.35 -0.68
N LEU A 459 -22.69 -19.10 -0.31
CA LEU A 459 -23.67 -18.08 0.07
C LEU A 459 -24.62 -17.74 -1.07
N ILE A 460 -24.10 -17.60 -2.29
CA ILE A 460 -24.91 -17.34 -3.49
C ILE A 460 -25.81 -18.55 -3.80
N GLN A 461 -25.29 -19.77 -3.67
CA GLN A 461 -26.08 -20.99 -3.88
C GLN A 461 -27.17 -21.23 -2.83
N GLY A 462 -27.04 -20.68 -1.62
CA GLY A 462 -28.08 -20.76 -0.59
C GLY A 462 -29.19 -19.70 -0.72
N GLN A 463 -29.02 -18.72 -1.62
CA GLN A 463 -29.97 -17.63 -1.86
C GLN A 463 -30.78 -17.79 -3.17
N LEU A 464 -30.41 -18.77 -4.01
CA LEU A 464 -31.17 -19.24 -5.17
C LEU A 464 -31.97 -20.48 -4.79
#